data_AF-A0A9X2IQ04-F1
#
_entry.id   AF-A0A9X2IQ04-F1
#
_cell.length_a   1.000
_cell.length_b   1.000
_cell.length_c   1.000
_cell.angle_alpha   90.00
_cell.angle_beta   90.00
_cell.angle_gamma   90.00
#
_symmetry.space_group_name_H-M   'P 1'
#
loop_
_entity.id
_entity.type
_entity.pdbx_description
1 polymer ?
#
loop_
_entity_poly.entity_id
_entity_poly.type
_entity_poly.pdbx_seq_one_letter_code
_entity_poly.pdbx_strand_id
1 'polypeptide(L)'
;MIIKLSTPFHEYVCETFQALTDALVPQTPPMQHGSYFIDSDMNVHEYVIHALNHEITIQQQFFLTPIPLAYPTALMLDSAAAQLIAAGQLQTPSKKSNARGAFSSLLREDRIRVLAALEELSVDVNSLPSPYTNNAGMVKYVTDALNRLSLFGYYSEWSAYGTTRLLPPDKRRLQFFPLSWQQVGYPGVSLGYRDFRGFLMKMPRNEENA
;
A
#
# COMPACT_ATOMS: atom_id res chain seq x y z
N MET A 1 -20.09 -13.55 -1.13
CA MET A 1 -20.97 -12.65 -0.35
C MET A 1 -20.10 -11.50 0.15
N ILE A 2 -20.14 -10.35 -0.51
CA ILE A 2 -19.32 -9.19 -0.16
C ILE A 2 -20.02 -8.50 1.02
N ILE A 3 -19.44 -8.60 2.21
CA ILE A 3 -19.87 -7.78 3.35
C ILE A 3 -19.53 -6.35 2.96
N LYS A 4 -20.53 -5.56 2.53
CA LYS A 4 -20.40 -4.10 2.49
C LYS A 4 -20.23 -3.65 3.94
N LEU A 5 -18.98 -3.45 4.35
CA LEU A 5 -18.65 -2.72 5.58
C LEU A 5 -19.44 -1.40 5.54
N SER A 6 -20.08 -1.03 6.65
CA SER A 6 -20.82 0.23 6.68
C SER A 6 -19.87 1.39 6.35
N THR A 7 -20.39 2.41 5.68
CA THR A 7 -19.65 3.61 5.23
C THR A 7 -18.62 4.15 6.25
N PRO A 8 -18.93 4.29 7.56
CA PRO A 8 -17.96 4.79 8.53
C PRO A 8 -16.77 3.84 8.78
N PHE A 9 -16.95 2.52 8.69
CA PHE A 9 -15.82 1.58 8.84
C PHE A 9 -14.86 1.66 7.67
N HIS A 10 -15.38 1.88 6.46
CA HIS A 10 -14.56 2.02 5.27
C HIS A 10 -13.74 3.31 5.33
N GLU A 11 -14.36 4.42 5.73
CA GLU A 11 -13.67 5.71 5.91
C GLU A 11 -12.55 5.63 6.95
N TYR A 12 -12.80 4.98 8.09
CA TYR A 12 -11.78 4.75 9.13
C TYR A 12 -10.56 4.00 8.57
N VAL A 13 -10.78 2.87 7.90
CA VAL A 13 -9.68 2.08 7.32
C VAL A 13 -8.92 2.92 6.30
N CYS A 14 -9.62 3.57 5.37
CA CYS A 14 -8.98 4.41 4.36
C CYS A 14 -8.12 5.50 4.98
N GLU A 15 -8.61 6.21 6.00
CA GLU A 15 -7.87 7.27 6.68
C GLU A 15 -6.59 6.74 7.37
N THR A 16 -6.67 5.60 8.05
CA THR A 16 -5.50 4.96 8.68
C THR A 16 -4.45 4.58 7.64
N PHE A 17 -4.86 3.98 6.52
CA PHE A 17 -3.93 3.60 5.46
C PHE A 17 -3.41 4.79 4.66
N GLN A 18 -4.16 5.88 4.52
CA GLN A 18 -3.66 7.14 3.97
C GLN A 18 -2.55 7.72 4.85
N ALA A 19 -2.75 7.72 6.18
CA ALA A 19 -1.71 8.16 7.11
C ALA A 19 -0.48 7.24 7.07
N LEU A 20 -0.69 5.94 6.91
CA LEU A 20 0.39 4.95 6.76
C LEU A 20 1.21 5.21 5.50
N THR A 21 0.57 5.31 4.34
CA THR A 21 1.30 5.51 3.07
C THR A 21 1.93 6.89 3.03
N ASP A 22 1.28 7.91 3.57
CA ASP A 22 1.91 9.22 3.72
C ASP A 22 3.23 9.06 4.49
N ALA A 23 3.27 8.32 5.61
CA ALA A 23 4.51 8.14 6.35
C ALA A 23 5.63 7.46 5.55
N LEU A 24 5.29 6.37 4.85
CA LEU A 24 6.26 5.46 4.22
C LEU A 24 6.71 5.90 2.82
N VAL A 25 5.83 6.54 2.05
CA VAL A 25 6.10 6.91 0.67
C VAL A 25 7.02 8.14 0.62
N PRO A 26 8.08 8.14 -0.21
CA PRO A 26 8.96 9.30 -0.34
C PRO A 26 8.19 10.57 -0.69
N GLN A 27 8.48 11.67 0.01
CA GLN A 27 8.01 13.00 -0.40
C GLN A 27 8.76 13.40 -1.67
N THR A 28 8.13 13.22 -2.84
CA THR A 28 8.75 13.66 -4.08
C THR A 28 8.66 15.17 -4.22
N PRO A 29 9.78 15.86 -4.53
CA PRO A 29 9.76 17.30 -4.79
C PRO A 29 8.88 17.62 -6.01
N PRO A 30 8.31 18.83 -6.07
CA PRO A 30 7.48 19.24 -7.19
C PRO A 30 8.26 19.15 -8.51
N MET A 31 7.62 18.61 -9.54
CA MET A 31 8.16 18.64 -10.89
C MET A 31 8.29 20.09 -11.38
N GLN A 32 9.22 20.33 -12.30
CA GLN A 32 9.57 21.64 -12.89
C GLN A 32 8.38 22.45 -13.48
N HIS A 33 7.19 21.85 -13.61
CA HIS A 33 5.97 22.49 -14.11
C HIS A 33 4.99 22.98 -13.02
N GLY A 34 5.44 23.09 -11.76
CA GLY A 34 4.72 23.90 -10.75
C GLY A 34 3.44 23.28 -10.17
N SER A 35 3.15 22.00 -10.46
CA SER A 35 2.11 21.25 -9.76
C SER A 35 2.75 20.34 -8.72
N TYR A 36 2.40 20.53 -7.45
CA TYR A 36 2.65 19.55 -6.40
C TYR A 36 1.71 18.36 -6.66
N PHE A 37 2.25 17.17 -6.95
CA PHE A 37 1.44 15.96 -6.89
C PHE A 37 1.42 15.48 -5.44
N ILE A 38 0.22 15.30 -4.89
CA ILE A 38 0.02 14.90 -3.50
C ILE A 38 -0.05 13.38 -3.47
N ASP A 39 0.50 12.72 -2.45
CA ASP A 39 0.46 11.24 -2.27
C ASP A 39 -0.98 10.67 -2.36
N SER A 40 -2.00 11.47 -2.03
CA SER A 40 -3.41 11.13 -2.24
C SER A 40 -3.74 10.77 -3.68
N ASP A 41 -3.02 11.34 -4.65
CA ASP A 41 -3.31 11.19 -6.08
C ASP A 41 -2.90 9.81 -6.61
N MET A 42 -1.94 9.16 -5.95
CA MET A 42 -1.42 7.85 -6.37
C MET A 42 -2.25 6.69 -5.81
N ASN A 43 -3.16 6.93 -4.88
CA ASN A 43 -4.02 5.91 -4.28
C ASN A 43 -3.23 4.68 -3.77
N VAL A 44 -2.02 4.89 -3.25
CA VAL A 44 -1.15 3.82 -2.75
C VAL A 44 -1.82 3.08 -1.59
N HIS A 45 -2.54 3.81 -0.74
CA HIS A 45 -3.33 3.23 0.35
C HIS A 45 -4.35 2.20 -0.15
N GLU A 46 -4.99 2.42 -1.31
CA GLU A 46 -5.90 1.44 -1.90
C GLU A 46 -5.18 0.15 -2.32
N TYR A 47 -3.94 0.26 -2.83
CA TYR A 47 -3.11 -0.90 -3.17
C TYR A 47 -2.81 -1.73 -1.91
N VAL A 48 -2.38 -1.08 -0.83
CA VAL A 48 -2.06 -1.77 0.44
C VAL A 48 -3.32 -2.44 0.99
N ILE A 49 -4.46 -1.76 1.04
CA ILE A 49 -5.74 -2.33 1.47
C ILE A 49 -6.12 -3.54 0.60
N HIS A 50 -5.97 -3.42 -0.72
CA HIS A 50 -6.28 -4.50 -1.65
C HIS A 50 -5.41 -5.73 -1.39
N ALA A 51 -4.09 -5.54 -1.28
CA ALA A 51 -3.13 -6.62 -1.05
C ALA A 51 -3.37 -7.31 0.31
N LEU A 52 -3.57 -6.55 1.39
CA LEU A 52 -3.90 -7.10 2.71
C LEU A 52 -5.18 -7.93 2.70
N ASN A 53 -6.15 -7.56 1.86
CA ASN A 53 -7.45 -8.25 1.84
C ASN A 53 -7.47 -9.48 0.93
N HIS A 54 -6.59 -9.58 -0.05
CA HIS A 54 -6.69 -10.58 -1.12
C HIS A 54 -5.41 -11.39 -1.37
N GLU A 55 -4.25 -10.87 -0.99
CA GLU A 55 -2.95 -11.47 -1.35
C GLU A 55 -2.26 -12.13 -0.15
N ILE A 56 -2.61 -11.73 1.08
CA ILE A 56 -2.11 -12.39 2.29
C ILE A 56 -3.07 -13.52 2.70
N THR A 57 -2.51 -14.71 2.84
CA THR A 57 -3.21 -15.89 3.38
C THR A 57 -2.62 -16.28 4.71
N ILE A 58 -3.47 -16.75 5.63
CA ILE A 58 -3.04 -17.29 6.91
C ILE A 58 -3.22 -18.80 6.84
N GLN A 59 -2.18 -19.54 7.24
CA GLN A 59 -2.30 -20.98 7.43
C GLN A 59 -3.08 -21.25 8.72
N GLN A 60 -4.26 -21.84 8.58
CA GLN A 60 -5.06 -22.35 9.68
C GLN A 60 -5.10 -23.87 9.57
N GLN A 61 -4.39 -24.55 10.47
CA GLN A 61 -4.22 -26.01 10.45
C GLN A 61 -3.65 -26.50 9.10
N PHE A 62 -4.47 -27.17 8.29
CA PHE A 62 -4.11 -27.73 6.99
C PHE A 62 -4.60 -26.89 5.79
N PHE A 63 -5.22 -25.73 6.04
CA PHE A 63 -5.79 -24.88 4.98
C PHE A 63 -5.17 -23.48 4.98
N LEU A 64 -4.95 -22.94 3.77
CA LEU A 64 -4.63 -21.52 3.58
C LEU A 64 -5.93 -20.77 3.38
N THR A 65 -6.28 -19.90 4.34
CA THR A 65 -7.51 -19.12 4.29
C THR A 65 -7.16 -17.65 3.98
N PRO A 66 -7.72 -17.07 2.90
CA PRO A 66 -7.64 -15.62 2.70
C PRO A 66 -8.53 -14.94 3.74
N ILE A 67 -7.91 -14.18 4.63
CA ILE A 67 -8.61 -13.41 5.67
C ILE A 67 -8.40 -11.93 5.34
N PRO A 68 -9.45 -11.10 5.31
CA PRO A 68 -9.27 -9.67 5.05
C PRO A 68 -8.51 -9.02 6.20
N LEU A 69 -7.26 -8.59 5.97
CA LEU A 69 -6.41 -8.05 7.02
C LEU A 69 -6.43 -6.53 7.15
N ALA A 70 -6.99 -5.77 6.20
CA ALA A 70 -6.92 -4.32 6.25
C ALA A 70 -7.51 -3.76 7.55
N TYR A 71 -8.73 -4.17 7.91
CA TYR A 71 -9.39 -3.71 9.14
C TYR A 71 -8.65 -4.08 10.44
N PRO A 72 -8.32 -5.36 10.72
CA PRO A 72 -7.59 -5.69 11.93
C PRO A 72 -6.20 -5.05 11.98
N THR A 73 -5.57 -4.80 10.82
CA THR A 73 -4.28 -4.09 10.76
C THR A 73 -4.44 -2.62 11.15
N ALA A 74 -5.52 -1.95 10.74
CA ALA A 74 -5.81 -0.59 11.19
C ALA A 74 -5.97 -0.53 12.72
N LEU A 75 -6.67 -1.50 13.31
CA LEU A 75 -6.79 -1.61 14.76
C LEU A 75 -5.45 -1.91 15.44
N MET A 76 -4.58 -2.71 14.83
CA MET A 76 -3.23 -2.99 15.35
C MET A 76 -2.39 -1.72 15.41
N LEU A 77 -2.42 -0.91 14.35
CA LEU A 77 -1.72 0.37 14.28
C LEU A 77 -2.22 1.34 15.35
N ASP A 78 -3.55 1.46 15.51
CA ASP A 78 -4.14 2.30 16.56
C ASP A 78 -3.81 1.81 17.97
N SER A 79 -3.80 0.49 18.19
CA SER A 79 -3.47 -0.10 19.48
C SER A 79 -2.02 0.18 19.86
N ALA A 80 -1.10 0.00 18.91
CA ALA A 80 0.32 0.31 19.11
C ALA A 80 0.55 1.81 19.34
N ALA A 81 -0.10 2.68 18.55
CA ALA A 81 -0.06 4.12 18.76
C ALA A 81 -0.56 4.51 20.16
N ALA A 82 -1.69 3.96 20.60
CA ALA A 82 -2.26 4.23 21.92
C ALA A 82 -1.32 3.79 23.05
N GLN A 83 -0.65 2.64 22.93
CA GLN A 83 0.34 2.19 23.91
C GLN A 83 1.53 3.17 24.02
N LEU A 84 2.08 3.62 22.89
CA LEU A 84 3.21 4.54 22.89
C LEU A 84 2.83 5.94 23.41
N ILE A 85 1.61 6.41 23.11
CA ILE A 85 1.06 7.65 23.68
C ILE A 85 0.90 7.50 25.21
N ALA A 86 0.33 6.39 25.68
CA ALA A 86 0.15 6.14 27.11
C ALA A 86 1.48 6.01 27.87
N ALA A 87 2.52 5.52 27.20
CA ALA A 87 3.89 5.47 27.71
C ALA A 87 4.62 6.83 27.68
N GLY A 88 3.99 7.88 27.16
CA GLY A 88 4.58 9.22 27.04
C GLY A 88 5.68 9.33 25.99
N GLN A 89 5.79 8.34 25.09
CA GLN A 89 6.82 8.26 24.06
C GLN A 89 6.46 9.06 22.80
N LEU A 90 5.15 9.26 22.57
CA LEU A 90 4.62 10.05 21.45
C LEU A 90 3.74 11.18 21.99
N GLN A 91 3.70 12.28 21.24
CA GLN A 91 2.82 13.41 21.54
C GLN A 91 1.66 13.41 20.55
N THR A 92 0.43 13.48 21.06
CA THR A 92 -0.72 13.71 20.18
C THR A 92 -0.76 15.17 19.76
N PRO A 93 -0.93 15.49 18.46
CA PRO A 93 -1.06 16.87 18.05
C PRO A 93 -2.29 17.51 18.71
N SER A 94 -2.11 18.74 19.18
CA SER A 94 -3.08 19.46 20.03
C SER A 94 -4.48 19.53 19.41
N LYS A 95 -5.43 18.77 19.97
CA LYS A 95 -6.91 18.92 20.01
C LYS A 95 -7.71 19.24 18.73
N LYS A 96 -7.10 19.34 17.54
CA LYS A 96 -7.78 19.68 16.27
C LYS A 96 -7.60 18.64 15.16
N SER A 97 -7.22 17.41 15.52
CA SER A 97 -7.22 16.33 14.55
C SER A 97 -8.64 15.76 14.46
N ASN A 98 -9.30 15.92 13.31
CA ASN A 98 -10.55 15.21 12.99
C ASN A 98 -10.29 13.72 12.67
N ALA A 99 -9.12 13.20 13.04
CA ALA A 99 -8.73 11.84 12.78
C ALA A 99 -9.63 10.85 13.52
N ARG A 100 -10.01 9.77 12.83
CA ARG A 100 -10.86 8.71 13.38
C ARG A 100 -10.08 7.69 14.22
N GLY A 101 -8.74 7.65 14.10
CA GLY A 101 -7.88 6.69 14.78
C GLY A 101 -6.68 7.35 15.49
N ALA A 102 -6.14 6.65 16.49
CA ALA A 102 -4.95 7.11 17.22
C ALA A 102 -3.74 7.23 16.29
N PHE A 103 -3.51 6.24 15.42
CA PHE A 103 -2.41 6.22 14.47
C PHE A 103 -2.54 7.30 13.40
N SER A 104 -3.74 7.49 12.83
CA SER A 104 -3.96 8.52 11.80
C SER A 104 -3.82 9.94 12.36
N SER A 105 -4.02 10.10 13.67
CA SER A 105 -3.82 11.38 14.36
C SER A 105 -2.36 11.78 14.57
N LEU A 106 -1.40 10.86 14.46
CA LEU A 106 0.01 11.12 14.76
C LEU A 106 0.69 12.03 13.73
N LEU A 107 1.85 12.59 14.08
CA LEU A 107 2.77 13.18 13.11
C LEU A 107 3.41 12.08 12.25
N ARG A 108 3.93 12.47 11.09
CA ARG A 108 4.53 11.55 10.12
C ARG A 108 5.68 10.73 10.73
N GLU A 109 6.54 11.39 11.48
CA GLU A 109 7.70 10.78 12.15
C GLU A 109 7.25 9.82 13.25
N ASP A 110 6.19 10.17 13.97
CA ASP A 110 5.63 9.33 15.05
C ASP A 110 4.94 8.08 14.48
N ARG A 111 4.33 8.15 13.29
CA ARG A 111 3.83 6.96 12.58
C ARG A 111 4.96 5.97 12.26
N ILE A 112 6.12 6.46 11.85
CA ILE A 112 7.31 5.61 11.63
C ILE A 112 7.78 4.97 12.95
N ARG A 113 7.74 5.71 14.06
CA ARG A 113 8.06 5.14 15.39
C ARG A 113 7.09 4.03 15.80
N VAL A 114 5.80 4.16 15.50
CA VAL A 114 4.82 3.08 15.74
C VAL A 114 5.18 1.83 14.94
N LEU A 115 5.52 1.98 13.66
CA LEU A 115 5.92 0.85 12.81
C LEU A 115 7.19 0.18 13.33
N ALA A 116 8.20 0.97 13.71
CA ALA A 116 9.42 0.46 14.31
C ALA A 116 9.14 -0.31 15.60
N ALA A 117 8.25 0.21 16.47
CA ALA A 117 7.89 -0.48 17.70
C ALA A 117 7.17 -1.82 17.47
N LEU A 118 6.32 -1.89 16.44
CA LEU A 118 5.69 -3.15 16.02
C LEU A 118 6.70 -4.14 15.44
N GLU A 119 7.67 -3.67 14.65
CA GLU A 119 8.72 -4.50 14.06
C GLU A 119 9.70 -5.03 15.12
N GLU A 120 10.06 -4.20 16.11
CA GLU A 120 10.93 -4.55 17.24
C GLU A 120 10.19 -5.33 18.34
N LEU A 121 8.86 -5.44 18.25
CA LEU A 121 8.00 -6.03 19.30
C LEU A 121 8.14 -5.33 20.65
N SER A 122 8.35 -4.00 20.65
CA SER A 122 8.43 -3.16 21.85
C SER A 122 7.05 -2.67 22.32
N VAL A 123 5.98 -3.26 21.79
CA VAL A 123 4.59 -3.10 22.21
C VAL A 123 4.12 -4.37 22.93
N ASP A 124 3.11 -4.27 23.79
CA ASP A 124 2.47 -5.43 24.37
C ASP A 124 1.64 -6.17 23.32
N VAL A 125 2.20 -7.27 22.81
CA VAL A 125 1.60 -8.12 21.78
C VAL A 125 0.33 -8.82 22.27
N ASN A 126 0.15 -8.98 23.59
CA ASN A 126 -1.04 -9.64 24.15
C ASN A 126 -2.29 -8.74 24.14
N SER A 127 -2.11 -7.42 24.11
CA SER A 127 -3.21 -6.45 24.01
C SER A 127 -3.54 -6.05 22.57
N LEU A 128 -2.78 -6.53 21.58
CA LEU A 128 -3.12 -6.32 20.17
C LEU A 128 -4.40 -7.07 19.77
N PRO A 129 -5.16 -6.57 18.79
CA PRO A 129 -6.40 -7.21 18.32
C PRO A 129 -6.12 -8.49 17.54
N SER A 130 -7.12 -9.37 17.46
CA SER A 130 -7.07 -10.54 16.57
C SER A 130 -6.90 -10.11 15.11
N PRO A 131 -6.06 -10.79 14.28
CA PRO A 131 -5.33 -12.03 14.54
C PRO A 131 -3.90 -11.84 15.11
N TYR A 132 -3.56 -10.64 15.58
CA TYR A 132 -2.23 -10.27 16.06
C TYR A 132 -1.99 -10.58 17.54
N THR A 133 -3.07 -10.74 18.31
CA THR A 133 -3.03 -11.10 19.73
C THR A 133 -2.13 -12.31 19.95
N ASN A 134 -1.10 -12.15 20.80
CA ASN A 134 -0.13 -13.20 21.13
C ASN A 134 0.53 -13.86 19.89
N ASN A 135 0.65 -13.12 18.79
CA ASN A 135 1.21 -13.63 17.54
C ASN A 135 2.29 -12.68 17.00
N ALA A 136 3.42 -12.66 17.70
CA ALA A 136 4.58 -11.85 17.34
C ALA A 136 5.06 -12.07 15.89
N GLY A 137 4.99 -13.32 15.39
CA GLY A 137 5.36 -13.64 14.01
C GLY A 137 4.46 -12.94 13.00
N MET A 138 3.14 -12.96 13.23
CA MET A 138 2.16 -12.29 12.38
C MET A 138 2.32 -10.76 12.43
N VAL A 139 2.58 -10.20 13.63
CA VAL A 139 2.84 -8.76 13.79
C VAL A 139 4.04 -8.35 12.94
N LYS A 140 5.19 -9.01 13.08
CA LYS A 140 6.38 -8.69 12.29
C LYS A 140 6.14 -8.86 10.79
N TYR A 141 5.51 -9.97 10.40
CA TYR A 141 5.24 -10.26 9.00
C TYR A 141 4.36 -9.19 8.35
N VAL A 142 3.26 -8.80 9.00
CA VAL A 142 2.38 -7.77 8.45
C VAL A 142 3.06 -6.41 8.48
N THR A 143 3.77 -6.04 9.55
CA THR A 143 4.50 -4.77 9.62
C THR A 143 5.56 -4.65 8.51
N ASP A 144 6.35 -5.70 8.24
CA ASP A 144 7.26 -5.75 7.08
C ASP A 144 6.50 -5.60 5.75
N ALA A 145 5.39 -6.34 5.61
CA ALA A 145 4.56 -6.27 4.42
C ALA A 145 3.99 -4.87 4.19
N LEU A 146 3.60 -4.12 5.23
CA LEU A 146 3.10 -2.75 5.09
C LEU A 146 4.12 -1.82 4.42
N ASN A 147 5.39 -1.91 4.83
CA ASN A 147 6.47 -1.14 4.22
C ASN A 147 6.63 -1.51 2.74
N ARG A 148 6.78 -2.81 2.46
CA ARG A 148 7.03 -3.32 1.11
C ARG A 148 5.86 -3.04 0.16
N LEU A 149 4.62 -3.27 0.60
CA LEU A 149 3.42 -3.01 -0.18
C LEU A 149 3.24 -1.52 -0.46
N SER A 150 3.56 -0.64 0.50
CA SER A 150 3.50 0.80 0.26
C SER A 150 4.47 1.22 -0.85
N LEU A 151 5.71 0.72 -0.81
CA LEU A 151 6.70 1.01 -1.84
C LEU A 151 6.35 0.35 -3.19
N PHE A 152 5.82 -0.86 -3.21
CA PHE A 152 5.35 -1.51 -4.44
C PHE A 152 4.18 -0.75 -5.06
N GLY A 153 3.19 -0.33 -4.27
CA GLY A 153 2.09 0.48 -4.75
C GLY A 153 2.58 1.80 -5.33
N TYR A 154 3.55 2.44 -4.67
CA TYR A 154 4.12 3.72 -5.12
C TYR A 154 4.95 3.61 -6.40
N TYR A 155 5.87 2.64 -6.49
CA TYR A 155 6.77 2.50 -7.64
C TYR A 155 6.17 1.72 -8.81
N SER A 156 5.00 1.11 -8.65
CA SER A 156 4.29 0.43 -9.74
C SER A 156 3.40 1.36 -10.55
N GLU A 157 2.89 0.84 -11.66
CA GLU A 157 1.86 1.50 -12.47
C GLU A 157 0.44 1.40 -11.86
N TRP A 158 0.31 1.04 -10.57
CA TRP A 158 -0.99 0.82 -9.91
C TRP A 158 -1.97 1.96 -10.12
N SER A 159 -1.52 3.19 -9.87
CA SER A 159 -2.34 4.39 -10.06
C SER A 159 -2.76 4.52 -11.53
N ALA A 160 -1.80 4.39 -12.45
CA ALA A 160 -1.94 4.56 -13.90
C ALA A 160 -2.90 3.59 -14.59
N TYR A 161 -3.17 2.43 -13.99
CA TYR A 161 -4.21 1.52 -14.48
C TYR A 161 -5.63 2.08 -14.32
N GLY A 162 -5.82 3.12 -13.49
CA GLY A 162 -7.10 3.79 -13.29
C GLY A 162 -8.21 2.81 -12.93
N THR A 163 -9.29 2.80 -13.72
CA THR A 163 -10.45 1.91 -13.48
C THR A 163 -10.15 0.43 -13.75
N THR A 164 -9.04 0.11 -14.43
CA THR A 164 -8.66 -1.28 -14.72
C THR A 164 -7.77 -1.92 -13.66
N ARG A 165 -7.33 -1.19 -12.63
CA ARG A 165 -6.33 -1.66 -11.64
C ARG A 165 -6.71 -2.95 -10.90
N LEU A 166 -8.02 -3.16 -10.68
CA LEU A 166 -8.55 -4.34 -10.00
C LEU A 166 -8.82 -5.52 -10.96
N LEU A 167 -8.66 -5.34 -12.27
CA LEU A 167 -8.84 -6.43 -13.23
C LEU A 167 -7.65 -7.40 -13.17
N PRO A 168 -7.82 -8.66 -13.63
CA PRO A 168 -6.71 -9.59 -13.82
C PRO A 168 -5.60 -9.01 -14.72
N PRO A 169 -4.32 -9.43 -14.55
CA PRO A 169 -3.18 -8.83 -15.25
C PRO A 169 -3.32 -8.71 -16.76
N ASP A 170 -3.93 -9.69 -17.43
CA ASP A 170 -4.17 -9.72 -18.88
C ASP A 170 -5.17 -8.65 -19.36
N LYS A 171 -5.98 -8.10 -18.44
CA LYS A 171 -7.03 -7.10 -18.70
C LYS A 171 -6.69 -5.71 -18.18
N ARG A 172 -5.58 -5.54 -17.44
CA ARG A 172 -5.11 -4.22 -17.00
C ARG A 172 -4.58 -3.42 -18.18
N ARG A 173 -4.91 -2.13 -18.24
CA ARG A 173 -4.45 -1.20 -19.29
C ARG A 173 -4.06 0.13 -18.66
N LEU A 174 -2.93 0.69 -19.05
CA LEU A 174 -2.56 2.04 -18.66
C LEU A 174 -3.58 3.01 -19.24
N GLN A 175 -4.28 3.73 -18.39
CA GLN A 175 -5.27 4.75 -18.77
C GLN A 175 -4.66 6.15 -18.80
N PHE A 176 -3.58 6.34 -18.05
CA PHE A 176 -2.79 7.56 -18.06
C PHE A 176 -1.32 7.23 -17.91
N PHE A 177 -0.47 8.23 -18.15
CA PHE A 177 0.97 8.06 -18.10
C PHE A 177 1.44 8.02 -16.64
N PRO A 178 2.14 6.95 -16.18
CA PRO A 178 2.56 6.83 -14.80
C PRO A 178 3.45 8.00 -14.34
N LEU A 179 3.19 8.51 -13.13
CA LEU A 179 3.96 9.62 -12.57
C LEU A 179 5.45 9.28 -12.44
N SER A 180 5.75 8.08 -11.95
CA SER A 180 7.11 7.58 -11.80
C SER A 180 7.86 7.58 -13.14
N TRP A 181 7.18 7.28 -14.25
CA TRP A 181 7.75 7.33 -15.59
C TRP A 181 8.10 8.76 -15.99
N GLN A 182 7.22 9.73 -15.70
CA GLN A 182 7.50 11.15 -15.96
C GLN A 182 8.69 11.64 -15.13
N GLN A 183 8.79 11.21 -13.88
CA GLN A 183 9.86 11.64 -12.94
C GLN A 183 11.24 11.23 -13.43
N VAL A 184 11.35 10.05 -14.04
CA VAL A 184 12.64 9.54 -14.55
C VAL A 184 12.84 9.81 -16.04
N GLY A 185 11.90 10.51 -16.70
CA GLY A 185 11.95 10.75 -18.14
C GLY A 185 11.81 9.48 -18.98
N TYR A 186 11.22 8.42 -18.45
CA TYR A 186 10.99 7.19 -19.18
C TYR A 186 9.92 7.43 -20.25
N PRO A 187 10.18 7.14 -21.54
CA PRO A 187 9.26 7.46 -22.65
C PRO A 187 8.05 6.52 -22.73
N GLY A 188 7.94 5.55 -21.82
CA GLY A 188 6.95 4.49 -21.85
C GLY A 188 7.40 3.27 -22.64
N VAL A 189 6.52 2.27 -22.70
CA VAL A 189 6.81 1.00 -23.37
C VAL A 189 6.99 1.26 -24.86
N SER A 190 8.24 1.17 -25.32
CA SER A 190 8.55 1.23 -26.75
C SER A 190 8.35 -0.14 -27.39
N LEU A 191 7.81 -0.18 -28.61
CA LEU A 191 7.92 -1.36 -29.47
C LEU A 191 9.41 -1.68 -29.56
N GLY A 192 9.83 -2.79 -28.96
CA GLY A 192 11.23 -3.04 -28.63
C GLY A 192 12.17 -2.69 -29.78
N TYR A 193 13.21 -1.93 -29.48
CA TYR A 193 14.38 -1.82 -30.36
C TYR A 193 14.82 -3.25 -30.68
N ARG A 194 14.70 -3.64 -31.95
CA ARG A 194 15.04 -4.99 -32.44
C ARG A 194 16.53 -5.31 -32.27
N ASP A 195 17.33 -4.35 -31.82
CA ASP A 195 18.79 -4.39 -31.82
C ASP A 195 19.44 -5.36 -30.83
N PHE A 196 18.74 -5.84 -29.78
CA PHE A 196 19.40 -6.63 -28.73
C PHE A 196 18.93 -8.07 -28.57
N ARG A 197 18.25 -8.65 -29.57
CA ARG A 197 17.92 -10.08 -29.50
C ARG A 197 18.73 -10.99 -30.40
N GLY A 198 19.79 -10.57 -31.09
CA GLY A 198 20.82 -11.42 -31.71
C GLY A 198 20.35 -12.55 -32.66
N PHE A 199 19.05 -12.73 -32.84
CA PHE A 199 18.38 -13.76 -33.58
C PHE A 199 17.59 -13.02 -34.66
N LEU A 200 18.00 -13.19 -35.91
CA LEU A 200 17.21 -12.83 -37.07
C LEU A 200 15.90 -13.63 -37.03
N MET A 201 14.82 -13.03 -36.50
CA MET A 201 13.49 -13.56 -36.77
C MET A 201 13.14 -13.27 -38.23
N LYS A 202 13.14 -14.32 -39.06
CA LYS A 202 12.52 -14.31 -40.38
C LYS A 202 11.02 -14.48 -40.18
N MET A 203 10.27 -13.38 -40.27
CA MET A 203 8.82 -13.44 -40.44
C MET A 203 8.55 -13.85 -41.89
N PRO A 204 7.86 -14.96 -42.18
CA PRO A 204 7.40 -15.22 -43.55
C PRO A 204 6.45 -14.11 -43.95
N ARG A 205 6.73 -13.45 -45.07
CA ARG A 205 5.73 -12.64 -45.75
C ARG A 205 4.66 -13.61 -46.27
N ASN A 206 3.43 -13.45 -45.81
CA ASN A 206 2.28 -13.98 -46.53
C ASN A 206 2.10 -13.13 -47.79
N GLU A 207 2.91 -13.42 -48.80
CA GLU A 207 2.63 -13.04 -50.19
C GLU A 207 1.98 -14.25 -50.88
N GLU A 208 0.81 -14.64 -50.39
CA GLU A 208 -0.15 -15.45 -51.15
C GLU A 208 -1.53 -14.86 -50.90
N ASN A 209 -1.88 -13.87 -51.72
CA ASN A 209 -3.19 -13.58 -52.28
C ASN A 209 -3.13 -12.22 -52.97
N ALA A 210 -2.60 -12.21 -54.20
CA ALA A 210 -2.86 -11.21 -55.22
C ALA A 210 -3.12 -11.95 -56.54
#